data_AF-H0TYB5-F1
#
_entry.id   AF-H0TYB5-F1
#
_cell.length_a   1.000
_cell.length_b   1.000
_cell.length_c   1.000
_cell.angle_alpha   90.00
_cell.angle_beta   90.00
_cell.angle_gamma   90.00
#
_symmetry.space_group_name_H-M   'P 1'
#
loop_
_entity.id
_entity.type
_entity.pdbx_description
1 polymer ?
#
loop_
_entity_poly.entity_id
_entity_poly.type
_entity_poly.pdbx_seq_one_letter_code
_entity_poly.pdbx_strand_id
1 'polypeptide(L)'
;MTSTTPSPTPSPQEKPKRPQSNWAQIISAAVGVLGFAAVSFQINLIRQNTRETTARQVYMSYSESALRNPELVEPDTKALRADRLQFVRYKNFVAHMLFAYDEILSVYDHEEWRRSFAQEIRPHMEYVCFDMTAEDDATYFEKMRALLKETRKSCPTGQR
;
A
#
# COMPACT_ATOMS: atom_id res chain seq x y z
N MET A 1 55.14 55.55 67.13
CA MET A 1 55.43 55.15 65.74
C MET A 1 54.53 53.98 65.40
N THR A 2 53.35 54.25 64.86
CA THR A 2 52.40 53.25 64.35
C THR A 2 52.61 53.13 62.85
N SER A 3 53.21 52.04 62.40
CA SER A 3 53.41 51.75 60.97
C SER A 3 52.13 51.17 60.38
N THR A 4 51.43 51.97 59.59
CA THR A 4 50.32 51.54 58.74
C THR A 4 50.88 50.90 57.47
N THR A 5 50.66 49.59 57.28
CA THR A 5 51.01 48.90 56.04
C THR A 5 49.92 49.13 54.98
N PRO A 6 50.24 49.45 53.72
CA PRO A 6 49.25 49.76 52.70
C PRO A 6 48.55 48.49 52.17
N SER A 7 47.24 48.58 51.91
CA SER A 7 46.47 47.53 51.25
C SER A 7 46.89 47.34 49.79
N PRO A 8 46.95 46.11 49.28
CA PRO A 8 47.32 45.85 47.89
C PRO A 8 46.18 46.20 46.92
N THR A 9 46.53 46.85 45.82
CA THR A 9 45.66 47.19 44.68
C THR A 9 45.13 45.91 43.99
N PRO A 10 43.86 45.86 43.56
CA PRO A 10 43.34 44.67 42.88
C PRO A 10 43.93 44.53 41.46
N SER A 11 44.46 43.34 41.15
CA SER A 11 44.97 43.00 39.81
C SER A 11 43.86 43.00 38.74
N PRO A 12 44.19 43.30 37.47
CA PRO A 12 43.23 43.26 36.37
C PRO A 12 42.67 41.84 36.20
N GLN A 13 41.35 41.67 36.31
CA GLN A 13 40.72 40.38 36.06
C GLN A 13 40.80 40.02 34.57
N GLU A 14 41.59 38.99 34.28
CA GLU A 14 41.69 38.38 32.95
C GLU A 14 40.34 37.76 32.57
N LYS A 15 39.75 38.19 31.45
CA LYS A 15 38.45 37.68 30.98
C LYS A 15 38.58 36.17 30.72
N PRO A 16 37.71 35.31 31.29
CA PRO A 16 37.83 33.87 31.11
C PRO A 16 37.71 33.50 29.64
N LYS A 17 38.73 32.80 29.14
CA LYS A 17 38.81 32.29 27.77
C LYS A 17 37.71 31.25 27.58
N ARG A 18 36.67 31.58 26.80
CA ARG A 18 35.55 30.65 26.55
C ARG A 18 36.10 29.38 25.89
N PRO A 19 35.76 28.17 26.39
CA PRO A 19 36.21 26.94 25.77
C PRO A 19 35.68 26.86 24.33
N GLN A 20 36.58 26.79 23.35
CA GLN A 20 36.29 26.73 21.89
C GLN A 20 35.79 25.35 21.42
N SER A 21 35.12 24.62 22.29
CA SER A 21 34.77 23.22 22.05
C SER A 21 33.35 23.11 21.51
N ASN A 22 33.22 22.89 20.19
CA ASN A 22 31.94 22.68 19.50
C ASN A 22 31.47 21.21 19.57
N TRP A 23 32.06 20.39 20.44
CA TRP A 23 31.74 18.96 20.56
C TRP A 23 30.25 18.72 20.86
N ALA A 24 29.64 19.54 21.72
CA ALA A 24 28.21 19.45 21.98
C ALA A 24 27.37 19.64 20.71
N GLN A 25 27.73 20.60 19.85
CA GLN A 25 27.03 20.87 18.60
C GLN A 25 27.23 19.74 17.58
N ILE A 26 28.45 19.19 17.50
CA ILE A 26 28.77 18.05 16.63
C ILE A 26 27.96 16.82 17.05
N ILE A 27 27.92 16.52 18.36
CA ILE A 27 27.16 15.39 18.91
C ILE A 27 25.66 15.60 18.66
N SER A 28 25.12 16.79 18.95
CA SER A 28 23.71 17.10 18.68
C SER A 28 23.36 16.96 17.20
N ALA A 29 24.23 17.42 16.31
CA ALA A 29 24.05 17.27 14.86
C ALA A 29 24.06 15.79 14.44
N ALA A 30 25.02 15.00 14.95
CA ALA A 30 25.10 13.57 14.67
C ALA A 30 23.86 12.80 15.16
N VAL A 31 23.40 13.07 16.39
CA VAL A 31 22.17 12.49 16.94
C VAL A 31 20.95 12.90 16.11
N GLY A 32 20.88 14.15 15.66
CA GLY A 32 19.82 14.63 14.78
C GLY A 32 19.77 13.87 13.46
N VAL A 33 20.92 13.67 12.81
CA VAL A 33 21.01 12.89 11.56
C VAL A 33 20.60 11.43 11.78
N LEU A 34 21.08 10.79 12.85
CA LEU A 34 20.70 9.41 13.18
C LEU A 34 19.21 9.28 13.48
N GLY A 35 18.64 10.23 14.23
CA GLY A 35 17.21 10.28 14.50
C GLY A 35 16.38 10.37 13.21
N PHE A 36 16.79 11.24 12.28
CA PHE A 36 16.12 11.38 10.99
C PHE A 36 16.21 10.11 10.13
N ALA A 37 17.39 9.46 10.10
CA ALA A 37 17.57 8.20 9.41
C ALA A 37 16.67 7.09 9.99
N ALA A 38 16.59 7.00 11.32
CA ALA A 38 15.74 6.02 12.01
C ALA A 38 14.25 6.24 11.71
N VAL A 39 13.78 7.49 11.69
CA VAL A 39 12.39 7.83 11.32
C VAL A 39 12.12 7.49 9.86
N SER A 40 13.04 7.79 8.97
CA SER A 40 12.90 7.47 7.53
C SER A 40 12.78 5.96 7.30
N PHE A 41 13.59 5.16 8.00
CA PHE A 41 13.50 3.70 7.95
C PHE A 41 12.16 3.19 8.50
N GLN A 42 11.71 3.71 9.65
CA GLN A 42 10.42 3.35 10.24
C GLN A 42 9.24 3.64 9.30
N ILE A 43 9.24 4.79 8.63
CA ILE A 43 8.19 5.15 7.66
C ILE A 43 8.12 4.10 6.53
N ASN A 44 9.27 3.63 6.04
CA ASN A 44 9.30 2.61 4.99
C ASN A 44 8.72 1.28 5.47
N LEU A 45 9.08 0.83 6.68
CA LEU A 45 8.53 -0.38 7.28
C LEU A 45 7.01 -0.28 7.50
N ILE A 46 6.53 0.85 8.02
CA ILE A 46 5.10 1.09 8.23
C ILE A 46 4.36 1.05 6.90
N ARG A 47 4.90 1.68 5.86
CA ARG A 47 4.28 1.68 4.51
C ARG A 47 4.17 0.27 3.95
N GLN A 48 5.22 -0.55 4.07
CA GLN A 48 5.20 -1.95 3.62
C GLN A 48 4.15 -2.75 4.38
N ASN A 49 4.18 -2.72 5.71
CA ASN A 49 3.23 -3.45 6.54
C ASN A 49 1.77 -3.01 6.30
N THR A 50 1.54 -1.71 6.11
CA THR A 50 0.21 -1.17 5.81
C THR A 50 -0.33 -1.71 4.50
N ARG A 51 0.50 -1.77 3.44
CA ARG A 51 0.11 -2.35 2.15
C ARG A 51 -0.24 -3.82 2.27
N GLU A 52 0.60 -4.61 2.94
CA GLU A 52 0.34 -6.04 3.15
C GLU A 52 -0.93 -6.30 3.98
N THR A 53 -1.16 -5.50 5.01
CA THR A 53 -2.37 -5.60 5.84
C THR A 53 -3.61 -5.23 5.04
N THR A 54 -3.55 -4.14 4.27
CA THR A 54 -4.66 -3.68 3.42
C THR A 54 -5.01 -4.75 2.39
N ALA A 55 -4.04 -5.30 1.68
CA ALA A 55 -4.28 -6.32 0.68
C ALA A 55 -4.97 -7.57 1.25
N ARG A 56 -4.53 -8.04 2.43
CA ARG A 56 -5.21 -9.14 3.14
C ARG A 56 -6.63 -8.78 3.53
N GLN A 57 -6.86 -7.57 4.03
CA GLN A 57 -8.20 -7.11 4.45
C GLN A 57 -9.17 -7.04 3.27
N VAL A 58 -8.76 -6.47 2.14
CA VAL A 58 -9.57 -6.41 0.93
C VAL A 58 -9.88 -7.83 0.43
N TYR A 59 -8.90 -8.73 0.41
CA TYR A 59 -9.12 -10.11 0.01
C TYR A 59 -10.07 -10.87 0.95
N MET A 60 -9.94 -10.70 2.27
CA MET A 60 -10.88 -11.27 3.24
C MET A 60 -12.29 -10.72 3.04
N SER A 61 -12.43 -9.41 2.77
CA SER A 61 -13.73 -8.80 2.50
C SER A 61 -14.38 -9.38 1.23
N TYR A 62 -13.60 -9.62 0.17
CA TYR A 62 -14.08 -10.31 -1.02
C TYR A 62 -14.47 -11.76 -0.70
N SER A 63 -13.63 -12.48 0.04
CA SER A 63 -13.88 -13.87 0.44
C SER A 63 -15.19 -14.01 1.24
N GLU A 64 -15.44 -13.10 2.18
CA GLU A 64 -16.73 -13.04 2.90
C GLU A 64 -17.90 -12.74 1.97
N SER A 65 -17.70 -11.87 0.98
CA SER A 65 -18.71 -11.58 -0.04
C SER A 65 -19.01 -12.83 -0.89
N ALA A 66 -17.99 -13.61 -1.28
CA ALA A 66 -18.18 -14.86 -2.02
C ALA A 66 -18.99 -15.88 -1.20
N LEU A 67 -18.69 -16.02 0.11
CA LEU A 67 -19.44 -16.90 1.01
C LEU A 67 -20.91 -16.47 1.20
N ARG A 68 -21.19 -15.16 1.22
CA ARG A 68 -22.56 -14.63 1.39
C ARG A 68 -23.38 -14.67 0.10
N ASN A 69 -22.73 -14.72 -1.06
CA ASN A 69 -23.37 -14.62 -2.37
C ASN A 69 -22.89 -15.75 -3.30
N PRO A 70 -23.09 -17.04 -2.95
CA PRO A 70 -22.61 -18.16 -3.75
C PRO A 70 -23.19 -18.16 -5.18
N GLU A 71 -24.39 -17.58 -5.37
CA GLU A 71 -25.02 -17.41 -6.68
C GLU A 71 -24.26 -16.47 -7.62
N LEU A 72 -23.40 -15.60 -7.06
CA LEU A 72 -22.55 -14.69 -7.84
C LEU A 72 -21.16 -15.28 -8.11
N VAL A 73 -20.74 -16.30 -7.36
CA VAL A 73 -19.48 -17.04 -7.57
C VAL A 73 -19.59 -17.95 -8.80
N GLU A 74 -20.73 -18.64 -8.93
CA GLU A 74 -21.08 -19.45 -10.11
C GLU A 74 -22.32 -18.86 -10.81
N PRO A 75 -22.17 -17.75 -11.55
CA PRO A 75 -23.29 -16.98 -12.05
C PRO A 75 -23.98 -17.64 -13.25
N ASP A 76 -25.32 -17.62 -13.25
CA ASP A 76 -26.11 -17.70 -14.49
C ASP A 76 -26.17 -16.31 -15.14
N THR A 77 -25.18 -16.01 -15.97
CA THR A 77 -25.02 -14.71 -16.65
C THR A 77 -26.24 -14.32 -17.49
N LYS A 78 -26.95 -15.29 -18.08
CA LYS A 78 -28.16 -15.03 -18.87
C LYS A 78 -29.31 -14.59 -17.99
N ALA A 79 -29.55 -15.30 -16.89
CA ALA A 79 -30.56 -14.92 -15.91
C ALA A 79 -30.24 -13.55 -15.28
N LEU A 80 -28.96 -13.30 -14.95
CA LEU A 80 -28.53 -12.03 -14.40
C LEU A 80 -28.75 -10.87 -15.37
N ARG A 81 -28.41 -11.01 -16.66
CA ARG A 81 -28.63 -9.95 -17.67
C ARG A 81 -30.12 -9.62 -17.88
N ALA A 82 -31.02 -10.55 -17.61
CA ALA A 82 -32.47 -10.32 -17.71
C ALA A 82 -33.00 -9.41 -16.58
N ASP A 83 -32.33 -9.38 -15.43
CA ASP A 83 -32.65 -8.49 -14.31
C ASP A 83 -31.53 -7.46 -14.11
N ARG A 84 -31.81 -6.21 -14.51
CA ARG A 84 -30.84 -5.10 -14.41
C ARG A 84 -30.26 -4.93 -13.01
N LEU A 85 -31.06 -5.09 -11.94
CA LEU A 85 -30.58 -4.88 -10.58
C LEU A 85 -29.61 -5.99 -10.18
N GLN A 86 -29.95 -7.24 -10.48
CA GLN A 86 -29.06 -8.38 -10.21
C GLN A 86 -27.79 -8.31 -11.05
N PHE A 87 -27.88 -7.87 -12.31
CA PHE A 87 -26.70 -7.67 -13.14
C PHE A 87 -25.76 -6.61 -12.54
N VAL A 88 -26.29 -5.49 -12.05
CA VAL A 88 -25.47 -4.47 -11.38
C VAL A 88 -24.82 -5.02 -10.10
N ARG A 89 -25.54 -5.82 -9.30
CA ARG A 89 -24.96 -6.48 -8.13
C ARG A 89 -23.81 -7.42 -8.53
N TYR A 90 -24.00 -8.20 -9.59
CA TYR A 90 -22.97 -9.08 -10.14
C TYR A 90 -21.74 -8.31 -10.65
N LYS A 91 -21.93 -7.20 -11.39
CA LYS A 91 -20.82 -6.34 -11.84
C LYS A 91 -19.96 -5.88 -10.67
N ASN A 92 -20.59 -5.43 -9.59
CA ASN A 92 -19.88 -4.98 -8.39
C ASN A 92 -19.19 -6.14 -7.66
N PHE A 93 -19.79 -7.34 -7.65
CA PHE A 93 -19.15 -8.54 -7.11
C PHE A 93 -17.85 -8.86 -7.85
N VAL A 94 -17.88 -8.91 -9.18
CA VAL A 94 -16.68 -9.17 -10.00
C VAL A 94 -15.65 -8.05 -9.85
N ALA A 95 -16.08 -6.78 -9.79
CA ALA A 95 -15.17 -5.67 -9.55
C ALA A 95 -14.47 -5.77 -8.18
N HIS A 96 -15.18 -6.19 -7.13
CA HIS A 96 -14.61 -6.42 -5.81
C HIS A 96 -13.60 -7.58 -5.83
N MET A 97 -13.90 -8.68 -6.52
CA MET A 97 -12.95 -9.78 -6.74
C MET A 97 -11.68 -9.28 -7.44
N LEU A 98 -11.83 -8.58 -8.56
CA LEU A 98 -10.70 -8.09 -9.34
C LEU A 98 -9.85 -7.10 -8.54
N PHE A 99 -10.48 -6.21 -7.78
CA PHE A 99 -9.77 -5.29 -6.90
C PHE A 99 -9.03 -6.01 -5.76
N ALA A 100 -9.64 -7.04 -5.16
CA ALA A 100 -8.98 -7.87 -4.16
C ALA A 100 -7.73 -8.57 -4.70
N TYR A 101 -7.79 -9.09 -5.93
CA TYR A 101 -6.61 -9.67 -6.57
C TYR A 101 -5.58 -8.62 -7.01
N ASP A 102 -6.01 -7.43 -7.40
CA ASP A 102 -5.12 -6.33 -7.76
C ASP A 102 -4.27 -5.92 -6.55
N GLU A 103 -4.91 -5.76 -5.38
CA GLU A 103 -4.25 -5.50 -4.12
C GLU A 103 -3.33 -6.67 -3.70
N ILE A 104 -3.81 -7.91 -3.70
CA ILE A 104 -3.00 -9.05 -3.23
C ILE A 104 -1.80 -9.31 -4.14
N LEU A 105 -1.93 -9.19 -5.46
CA LEU A 105 -0.82 -9.39 -6.41
C LEU A 105 0.14 -8.19 -6.43
N SER A 106 -0.23 -7.05 -5.86
CA SER A 106 0.68 -5.93 -5.66
C SER A 106 1.72 -6.21 -4.55
N VAL A 107 1.40 -7.09 -3.60
CA VAL A 107 2.26 -7.45 -2.45
C VAL A 107 2.75 -8.91 -2.47
N TYR A 108 1.92 -9.86 -2.90
CA TYR A 108 2.16 -11.30 -2.93
C TYR A 108 1.97 -11.86 -4.34
N ASP A 109 2.89 -11.52 -5.23
CA ASP A 109 2.89 -12.01 -6.61
C ASP A 109 3.56 -13.38 -6.74
N HIS A 110 2.97 -14.38 -6.08
CA HIS A 110 3.45 -15.77 -6.10
C HIS A 110 2.56 -16.64 -6.99
N GLU A 111 3.08 -17.81 -7.39
CA GLU A 111 2.39 -18.71 -8.31
C GLU A 111 1.04 -19.18 -7.75
N GLU A 112 0.94 -19.37 -6.44
CA GLU A 112 -0.27 -19.81 -5.75
C GLU A 112 -1.40 -18.79 -5.92
N TRP A 113 -1.12 -17.50 -5.74
CA TRP A 113 -2.10 -16.42 -5.92
C TRP A 113 -2.54 -16.27 -7.38
N ARG A 114 -1.61 -16.45 -8.33
CA ARG A 114 -1.93 -16.47 -9.76
C ARG A 114 -2.82 -17.65 -10.12
N ARG A 115 -2.60 -18.81 -9.49
CA ARG A 115 -3.43 -20.00 -9.67
C ARG A 115 -4.83 -19.81 -9.08
N SER A 116 -4.94 -19.22 -7.89
CA SER A 116 -6.22 -18.84 -7.28
C SER A 116 -7.00 -17.89 -8.19
N PHE A 117 -6.37 -16.84 -8.68
CA PHE A 117 -6.99 -15.91 -9.64
C PHE A 117 -7.49 -16.65 -10.89
N ALA A 118 -6.66 -17.50 -11.50
CA ALA A 118 -7.03 -18.23 -12.70
C ALA A 118 -8.22 -19.17 -12.49
N GLN A 119 -8.39 -19.70 -11.28
CA GLN A 119 -9.54 -20.53 -10.92
C GLN A 119 -10.81 -19.70 -10.72
N GLU A 120 -10.73 -18.60 -9.97
CA GLU A 120 -11.89 -17.79 -9.62
C GLU A 120 -12.38 -16.89 -10.76
N ILE A 121 -11.49 -16.43 -11.65
CA ILE A 121 -11.89 -15.63 -12.81
C ILE A 121 -12.68 -16.46 -13.84
N ARG A 122 -12.49 -17.78 -13.86
CA ARG A 122 -13.04 -18.70 -14.87
C ARG A 122 -14.58 -18.59 -15.01
N PRO A 123 -15.39 -18.69 -13.95
CA PRO A 123 -16.85 -18.51 -14.05
C PRO A 123 -17.27 -17.11 -14.54
N HIS A 124 -16.40 -16.11 -14.43
CA HIS A 124 -16.69 -14.73 -14.80
C HIS A 124 -16.20 -14.36 -16.21
N MET A 125 -15.61 -15.30 -16.95
CA MET A 125 -15.00 -15.01 -18.25
C MET A 125 -15.97 -14.47 -19.29
N GLU A 126 -17.24 -14.89 -19.28
CA GLU A 126 -18.25 -14.32 -20.19
C GLU A 126 -18.41 -12.82 -19.96
N TYR A 127 -18.49 -12.39 -18.70
CA TYR A 127 -18.56 -10.98 -18.35
C TYR A 127 -17.28 -10.23 -18.72
N VAL A 128 -16.11 -10.79 -18.38
CA VAL A 128 -14.79 -10.19 -18.65
C VAL A 128 -14.53 -10.02 -20.15
N CYS A 129 -15.03 -10.93 -20.98
CA CYS A 129 -14.86 -10.91 -22.42
C CYS A 129 -15.85 -9.99 -23.15
N PHE A 130 -17.11 -9.97 -22.72
CA PHE A 130 -18.19 -9.37 -23.52
C PHE A 130 -18.85 -8.14 -22.89
N ASP A 131 -18.84 -8.00 -21.56
CA ASP A 131 -19.55 -6.92 -20.86
C ASP A 131 -18.61 -5.90 -20.19
N MET A 132 -17.42 -6.32 -19.80
CA MET A 132 -16.45 -5.46 -19.10
C MET A 132 -15.82 -4.47 -20.08
N THR A 133 -15.91 -3.18 -19.75
CA THR A 133 -15.47 -2.09 -20.62
C THR A 133 -13.98 -1.77 -20.43
N ALA A 134 -13.39 -1.04 -21.39
CA ALA A 134 -12.03 -0.53 -21.24
C ALA A 134 -11.89 0.50 -20.10
N GLU A 135 -12.99 1.18 -19.74
CA GLU A 135 -13.05 2.12 -18.63
C GLU A 135 -12.99 1.37 -17.29
N ASP A 136 -13.70 0.24 -17.19
CA ASP A 136 -13.61 -0.65 -16.01
C ASP A 136 -12.17 -1.16 -15.83
N ASP A 137 -11.51 -1.57 -16.91
CA ASP A 137 -10.10 -2.00 -16.90
C ASP A 137 -9.15 -0.91 -16.37
N ALA A 138 -9.41 0.34 -16.72
CA ALA A 138 -8.54 1.46 -16.39
C ALA A 138 -8.50 1.77 -14.88
N THR A 139 -9.44 1.21 -14.10
CA THR A 139 -9.48 1.38 -12.64
C THR A 139 -8.43 0.55 -11.90
N TYR A 140 -7.87 -0.49 -12.52
CA TYR A 140 -6.90 -1.39 -11.90
C TYR A 140 -5.45 -0.96 -12.15
N PHE A 141 -4.55 -1.39 -11.27
CA PHE A 141 -3.12 -1.19 -11.45
C PHE A 141 -2.60 -1.92 -12.69
N GLU A 142 -1.43 -1.48 -13.17
CA GLU A 142 -0.81 -2.00 -14.39
C GLU A 142 -0.67 -3.52 -14.41
N LYS A 143 -0.33 -4.12 -13.27
CA LYS A 143 -0.15 -5.57 -13.16
C LYS A 143 -1.46 -6.32 -13.40
N MET A 144 -2.57 -5.89 -12.79
CA MET A 144 -3.88 -6.51 -13.01
C MET A 144 -4.37 -6.27 -14.44
N ARG A 145 -4.17 -5.08 -15.01
CA ARG A 145 -4.50 -4.83 -16.42
C ARG A 145 -3.74 -5.76 -17.37
N ALA A 146 -2.45 -5.99 -17.12
CA ALA A 146 -1.65 -6.94 -17.89
C ALA A 146 -2.17 -8.38 -17.72
N LEU A 147 -2.55 -8.77 -16.50
CA LEU A 147 -3.10 -10.09 -16.22
C LEU A 147 -4.46 -10.31 -16.90
N LEU A 148 -5.38 -9.34 -16.81
CA LEU A 148 -6.66 -9.37 -17.51
C LEU A 148 -6.49 -9.43 -19.02
N LYS A 149 -5.52 -8.69 -19.57
CA LYS A 149 -5.18 -8.77 -21.00
C LYS A 149 -4.71 -10.17 -21.40
N GLU A 150 -3.90 -10.81 -20.57
CA GLU A 150 -3.47 -12.20 -20.79
C GLU A 150 -4.65 -13.16 -20.72
N THR A 151 -5.47 -13.06 -19.67
CA THR A 151 -6.66 -13.87 -19.45
C THR A 151 -7.64 -13.77 -20.63
N ARG A 152 -7.83 -12.58 -21.20
CA ARG A 152 -8.68 -12.37 -22.37
C ARG A 152 -8.19 -13.01 -23.67
N LYS A 153 -6.95 -13.51 -23.75
CA LYS A 153 -6.53 -14.34 -24.88
C LYS A 153 -7.31 -15.65 -24.98
N SER A 154 -7.93 -16.08 -23.88
CA SER A 154 -8.82 -17.25 -23.85
C SER A 154 -10.28 -16.90 -24.20
N CYS A 155 -10.61 -15.62 -24.46
CA CYS A 155 -11.95 -15.24 -24.88
C CYS A 155 -12.33 -15.91 -26.21
N PRO A 156 -13.57 -16.38 -26.36
CA PRO A 156 -14.04 -16.91 -27.64
C PRO A 156 -13.90 -15.85 -28.74
N THR A 157 -13.16 -16.18 -29.80
CA THR A 157 -13.03 -15.33 -30.98
C THR A 157 -14.34 -15.38 -31.77
N GLY A 158 -15.23 -14.38 -31.65
CA GLY A 158 -16.38 -14.31 -32.58
C GLY A 158 -17.69 -13.66 -32.13
N GLN A 159 -17.73 -12.84 -31.07
CA GLN A 159 -18.90 -11.99 -30.81
C GLN A 159 -18.44 -10.61 -30.32
N ARG A 160 -18.14 -9.73 -31.26
CA ARG A 160 -18.27 -8.27 -31.09
C ARG A 160 -19.32 -7.79 -32.07
#